data_AF-A0A7V8XP94-F1
#
_entry.id   AF-A0A7V8XP94-F1
#
_cell.length_a   1.000
_cell.length_b   1.000
_cell.length_c   1.000
_cell.angle_alpha   90.00
_cell.angle_beta   90.00
_cell.angle_gamma   90.00
#
_symmetry.space_group_name_H-M   'P 1'
#
loop_
_entity.id
_entity.type
_entity.pdbx_description
1 polymer ?
#
loop_
_entity_poly.entity_id
_entity_poly.type
_entity_poly.pdbx_seq_one_letter_code
_entity_poly.pdbx_strand_id
1 'polypeptide(L)'
;MLADALVEVTAGSGAGLFARTGLEGRYRLYGVAGDTQVRVTKEGFQPRVQSVTVSDHQAQDFDLSLVRPREDLSEVYALTIIAAGSCRDALPEEIRTRSYTAHLTQDGPFVEARLSGAMFAVSRAGRGDHFRGRFEQDGVSFSLSPHIYKYYGYEQYPDVAEKLLSGAGYFVLDGLVVVTGTHARLSGTLSGSFRFFKFDPAWGGSTTSECAGGHEFVLSRVGVAAN
;
A
#
# COMPACT_ATOMS: atom_id res chain seq x y z
N MET A 1 -4.03 13.54 -1.55
CA MET A 1 -2.71 13.57 -2.21
C MET A 1 -2.69 12.54 -3.33
N LEU A 2 -2.25 12.93 -4.52
CA LEU A 2 -2.24 12.09 -5.73
C LEU A 2 -0.84 12.14 -6.35
N ALA A 3 -0.18 10.99 -6.42
CA ALA A 3 1.12 10.86 -7.05
C ALA A 3 1.01 10.75 -8.58
N ASP A 4 2.06 11.13 -9.27
CA ASP A 4 2.22 10.97 -10.72
C ASP A 4 1.07 11.61 -11.55
N ALA A 5 0.44 12.66 -11.03
CA ALA A 5 -0.44 13.54 -11.79
C ALA A 5 0.42 14.51 -12.61
N LEU A 6 0.06 14.71 -13.88
CA LEU A 6 0.71 15.67 -14.76
C LEU A 6 0.11 17.05 -14.50
N VAL A 7 0.95 18.01 -14.13
CA VAL A 7 0.60 19.42 -13.98
C VAL A 7 1.27 20.18 -15.10
N GLU A 8 0.49 20.83 -15.97
CA GLU A 8 0.95 21.49 -17.19
C GLU A 8 0.44 22.93 -17.25
N VAL A 9 1.30 23.85 -17.66
CA VAL A 9 0.90 25.22 -18.00
C VAL A 9 0.45 25.27 -19.45
N THR A 10 -0.85 25.44 -19.69
CA THR A 10 -1.43 25.40 -21.03
C THR A 10 -1.53 26.77 -21.70
N ALA A 11 -1.47 27.86 -20.94
CA ALA A 11 -1.47 29.23 -21.46
C ALA A 11 -0.80 30.23 -20.50
N GLY A 12 -0.34 31.37 -21.02
CA GLY A 12 0.32 32.43 -20.25
C GLY A 12 1.85 32.30 -20.20
N SER A 13 2.49 33.00 -19.27
CA SER A 13 3.94 32.89 -19.08
C SER A 13 4.31 31.51 -18.54
N GLY A 14 5.25 30.83 -19.19
CA GLY A 14 5.61 29.45 -18.86
C GLY A 14 4.75 28.40 -19.57
N ALA A 15 3.96 28.75 -20.60
CA ALA A 15 3.22 27.78 -21.41
C ALA A 15 4.15 26.68 -21.96
N GLY A 16 3.70 25.43 -21.85
CA GLY A 16 4.48 24.24 -22.20
C GLY A 16 5.36 23.67 -21.08
N LEU A 17 5.49 24.38 -19.95
CA LEU A 17 6.11 23.82 -18.75
C LEU A 17 5.20 22.77 -18.11
N PHE A 18 5.81 21.72 -17.58
CA PHE A 18 5.10 20.67 -16.87
C PHE A 18 5.93 20.06 -15.74
N ALA A 19 5.23 19.43 -14.81
CA ALA A 19 5.81 18.66 -13.72
C ALA A 19 4.89 17.47 -13.40
N ARG A 20 5.46 16.44 -12.76
CA ARG A 20 4.68 15.34 -12.18
C ARG A 20 4.63 15.50 -10.66
N THR A 21 3.50 15.17 -10.06
CA THR A 21 3.39 15.15 -8.60
C THR A 21 4.20 13.99 -8.01
N GLY A 22 4.88 14.23 -6.88
CA GLY A 22 5.57 13.19 -6.13
C GLY A 22 4.61 12.34 -5.27
N LEU A 23 5.14 11.43 -4.45
CA LEU A 23 4.37 10.55 -3.56
C LEU A 23 3.46 11.33 -2.58
N GLU A 24 3.87 12.53 -2.17
CA GLU A 24 3.09 13.44 -1.32
C GLU A 24 2.11 14.31 -2.11
N GLY A 25 1.93 14.08 -3.42
CA GLY A 25 1.07 14.91 -4.28
C GLY A 25 1.61 16.31 -4.58
N ARG A 26 2.86 16.60 -4.20
CA ARG A 26 3.50 17.91 -4.42
C ARG A 26 4.14 18.00 -5.80
N TYR A 27 4.09 19.19 -6.40
CA TYR A 27 4.77 19.53 -7.65
C TYR A 27 5.44 20.89 -7.52
N ARG A 28 6.36 21.22 -8.44
CA ARG A 28 6.96 22.55 -8.55
C ARG A 28 7.10 22.92 -10.02
N LEU A 29 6.68 24.14 -10.35
CA LEU A 29 6.87 24.76 -11.66
C LEU A 29 7.59 26.08 -11.44
N TYR A 30 8.68 26.31 -12.16
CA TYR A 30 9.49 27.52 -12.09
C TYR A 30 9.34 28.33 -13.37
N GLY A 31 9.47 29.66 -13.29
CA GLY A 31 9.35 30.52 -14.48
C GLY A 31 7.91 30.76 -14.95
N VAL A 32 6.92 30.52 -14.10
CA VAL A 32 5.50 30.83 -14.34
C VAL A 32 5.19 32.19 -13.70
N ALA A 33 4.51 33.07 -14.42
CA ALA A 33 4.19 34.43 -13.96
C ALA A 33 2.93 34.98 -14.65
N GLY A 34 2.29 35.97 -14.01
CA GLY A 34 1.09 36.63 -14.54
C GLY A 34 -0.12 35.71 -14.61
N ASP A 35 -1.08 36.05 -15.47
CA ASP A 35 -2.27 35.24 -15.69
C ASP A 35 -1.92 34.01 -16.53
N THR A 36 -2.11 32.83 -15.93
CA THR A 36 -1.77 31.54 -16.54
C THR A 36 -2.92 30.56 -16.41
N GLN A 37 -3.01 29.60 -17.33
CA GLN A 37 -3.88 28.43 -17.17
C GLN A 37 -3.04 27.21 -16.87
N VAL A 38 -3.41 26.51 -15.81
CA VAL A 38 -2.80 25.25 -15.41
C VAL A 38 -3.82 24.13 -15.59
N ARG A 39 -3.42 23.08 -16.29
CA ARG A 39 -4.18 21.86 -16.46
C ARG A 39 -3.52 20.74 -15.65
N VAL A 40 -4.32 20.04 -14.86
CA VAL A 40 -3.90 18.84 -14.15
C VAL A 40 -4.63 17.63 -14.71
N THR A 41 -3.87 16.60 -15.07
CA THR A 41 -4.40 15.32 -15.56
C THR A 41 -3.81 14.16 -14.79
N LYS A 42 -4.67 13.17 -14.51
CA LYS A 42 -4.29 11.86 -14.01
C LYS A 42 -5.29 10.85 -14.54
N GLU A 43 -4.80 9.71 -14.99
CA GLU A 43 -5.68 8.60 -15.38
C GLU A 43 -6.65 8.25 -14.25
N GLY A 44 -7.92 8.04 -14.59
CA GLY A 44 -8.99 7.79 -13.62
C GLY A 44 -9.64 9.04 -13.04
N PHE A 45 -9.11 10.22 -13.35
CA PHE A 45 -9.64 11.51 -12.90
C PHE A 45 -10.07 12.39 -14.08
N GLN A 46 -11.10 13.19 -13.86
CA GLN A 46 -11.49 14.24 -14.79
C GLN A 46 -10.39 15.31 -14.83
N PRO A 47 -9.89 15.71 -16.01
CA PRO A 47 -8.96 16.82 -16.13
C PRO A 47 -9.50 18.08 -15.45
N ARG A 48 -8.65 18.77 -14.68
CA ARG A 48 -8.99 20.06 -14.08
C ARG A 48 -8.15 21.15 -14.73
N VAL A 49 -8.81 22.21 -15.21
CA VAL A 49 -8.16 23.42 -15.68
C VAL A 49 -8.50 24.54 -14.72
N GLN A 50 -7.49 25.32 -14.32
CA GLN A 50 -7.67 26.47 -13.44
C GLN A 50 -6.85 27.66 -13.95
N SER A 51 -7.49 28.83 -14.00
CA SER A 51 -6.79 30.09 -14.20
C SER A 51 -6.18 30.55 -12.88
N VAL A 52 -4.91 30.91 -12.91
CA VAL A 52 -4.14 31.33 -11.74
C VAL A 52 -3.39 32.61 -12.10
N THR A 53 -3.44 33.62 -11.25
CA THR A 53 -2.59 34.80 -11.38
C THR A 53 -1.37 34.62 -10.48
N VAL A 54 -0.17 34.54 -11.06
CA VAL A 54 1.09 34.33 -10.35
C VAL A 54 1.84 35.66 -10.26
N SER A 55 1.71 36.34 -9.13
CA SER A 55 2.43 37.59 -8.85
C SER A 55 3.70 37.40 -8.01
N ASP A 56 3.80 36.28 -7.30
CA ASP A 56 4.96 35.87 -6.48
C ASP A 56 4.91 34.34 -6.27
N HIS A 57 5.85 33.80 -5.50
CA HIS A 57 5.88 32.42 -5.07
C HIS A 57 4.60 32.06 -4.31
N GLN A 58 3.82 31.12 -4.85
CA GLN A 58 2.56 30.70 -4.24
C GLN A 58 2.33 29.19 -4.36
N ALA A 59 1.52 28.67 -3.44
CA ALA A 59 1.00 27.32 -3.51
C ALA A 59 -0.34 27.33 -4.23
N GLN A 60 -0.54 26.38 -5.15
CA GLN A 60 -1.82 26.17 -5.79
C GLN A 60 -2.23 24.70 -5.61
N ASP A 61 -3.36 24.49 -4.95
CA ASP A 61 -3.96 23.19 -4.77
C ASP A 61 -4.98 22.90 -5.87
N PHE A 62 -5.13 21.63 -6.21
CA PHE A 62 -6.07 21.13 -7.21
C PHE A 62 -6.78 19.90 -6.68
N ASP A 63 -8.11 19.96 -6.68
CA ASP A 63 -8.96 18.81 -6.40
C ASP A 63 -9.43 18.17 -7.71
N LEU A 64 -9.03 16.92 -7.90
CA LEU A 64 -9.45 16.12 -9.04
C LEU A 64 -10.65 15.24 -8.66
N SER A 65 -11.68 15.29 -9.48
CA SER A 65 -12.83 14.39 -9.38
C SER A 65 -12.55 13.09 -10.13
N LEU A 66 -13.00 11.96 -9.62
CA LEU A 66 -12.88 10.69 -10.34
C LEU A 66 -13.78 10.66 -11.57
N VAL A 67 -13.36 9.94 -12.61
CA VAL A 67 -14.20 9.64 -13.77
C VAL A 67 -15.34 8.69 -13.40
N ARG A 68 -15.09 7.76 -12.46
CA ARG A 68 -16.06 6.79 -11.95
C ARG A 68 -15.95 6.68 -10.42
N PRO A 69 -17.04 6.45 -9.67
CA PRO A 69 -16.96 6.16 -8.25
C PRO A 69 -16.01 4.98 -7.98
N ARG A 70 -15.29 5.03 -6.85
CA ARG A 70 -14.54 3.85 -6.36
C ARG A 70 -15.54 2.77 -5.98
N GLU A 71 -15.20 1.51 -6.26
CA GLU A 71 -15.85 0.39 -5.60
C GLU A 71 -15.62 0.49 -4.09
N ASP A 72 -16.60 0.04 -3.32
CA ASP A 72 -16.46 -0.10 -1.87
C ASP A 72 -15.90 -1.49 -1.58
N LEU A 73 -14.70 -1.54 -1.01
CA LEU A 73 -14.04 -2.78 -0.63
C LEU A 73 -14.33 -3.17 0.83
N SER A 74 -15.22 -2.48 1.54
CA SER A 74 -15.47 -2.64 2.99
C SER A 74 -16.21 -3.95 3.34
N GLU A 75 -15.54 -5.07 3.13
CA GLU A 75 -16.10 -6.42 3.18
C GLU A 75 -15.11 -7.43 3.81
N VAL A 76 -15.55 -8.67 3.95
CA VAL A 76 -14.71 -9.78 4.42
C VAL A 76 -14.12 -10.56 3.26
N TYR A 77 -12.80 -10.74 3.29
CA TYR A 77 -12.02 -11.47 2.30
C TYR A 77 -11.26 -12.64 2.94
N ALA A 78 -11.07 -13.70 2.18
CA ALA A 78 -10.03 -14.69 2.42
C ALA A 78 -8.73 -14.17 1.78
N LEU A 79 -7.74 -13.86 2.61
CA LEU A 79 -6.39 -13.50 2.19
C LEU A 79 -5.56 -14.78 2.08
N THR A 80 -4.89 -14.97 0.95
CA THR A 80 -3.85 -16.00 0.78
C THR A 80 -2.57 -15.35 0.30
N ILE A 81 -1.46 -15.69 0.94
CA ILE A 81 -0.12 -15.21 0.59
C ILE A 81 0.78 -16.41 0.35
N ILE A 82 1.46 -16.46 -0.78
CA ILE A 82 2.31 -17.59 -1.19
C ILE A 82 3.71 -17.08 -1.49
N ALA A 83 4.70 -17.68 -0.83
CA ALA A 83 6.09 -17.34 -1.05
C ALA A 83 6.52 -17.68 -2.48
N ALA A 84 7.39 -16.86 -3.06
CA ALA A 84 7.97 -17.13 -4.37
C ALA A 84 8.63 -18.53 -4.40
N GLY A 85 8.57 -19.23 -5.54
CA GLY A 85 9.14 -20.57 -5.66
C GLY A 85 10.65 -20.63 -5.34
N SER A 86 11.38 -19.54 -5.59
CA SER A 86 12.78 -19.36 -5.22
C SER A 86 13.04 -19.37 -3.70
N CYS A 87 12.01 -19.16 -2.89
CA CYS A 87 12.09 -19.15 -1.42
C CYS A 87 11.96 -20.53 -0.78
N ARG A 88 11.76 -21.60 -1.57
CA ARG A 88 11.50 -22.94 -1.06
C ARG A 88 12.58 -23.40 -0.08
N ASP A 89 13.85 -23.27 -0.43
CA ASP A 89 14.94 -23.79 0.42
C ASP A 89 15.36 -22.82 1.52
N ALA A 90 14.96 -21.54 1.41
CA ALA A 90 15.27 -20.51 2.39
C ALA A 90 14.25 -20.44 3.54
N LEU A 91 13.02 -20.91 3.33
CA LEU A 91 11.92 -20.78 4.30
C LEU A 91 11.43 -22.13 4.82
N PRO A 92 11.11 -22.25 6.13
CA PRO A 92 10.34 -23.37 6.66
C PRO A 92 9.02 -23.55 5.91
N GLU A 93 8.60 -24.79 5.72
CA GLU A 93 7.38 -25.12 4.96
C GLU A 93 6.12 -24.43 5.51
N GLU A 94 5.97 -24.37 6.84
CA GLU A 94 4.81 -23.80 7.53
C GLU A 94 4.56 -22.32 7.20
N ILE A 95 5.56 -21.57 6.71
CA ILE A 95 5.44 -20.15 6.39
C ILE A 95 5.43 -19.84 4.89
N ARG A 96 5.55 -20.87 4.03
CA ARG A 96 5.56 -20.66 2.57
C ARG A 96 4.17 -20.31 2.03
N THR A 97 3.12 -20.72 2.71
CA THR A 97 1.74 -20.37 2.36
C THR A 97 0.97 -20.05 3.62
N ARG A 98 0.38 -18.86 3.67
CA ARG A 98 -0.45 -18.42 4.80
C ARG A 98 -1.81 -17.98 4.30
N SER A 99 -2.83 -18.28 5.07
CA SER A 99 -4.21 -17.87 4.80
C SER A 99 -4.83 -17.24 6.04
N TYR A 100 -5.56 -16.15 5.83
CA TYR A 100 -6.20 -15.35 6.87
C TYR A 100 -7.60 -14.93 6.44
N THR A 101 -8.43 -14.55 7.41
CA THR A 101 -9.60 -13.73 7.14
C THR A 101 -9.17 -12.27 7.24
N ALA A 102 -9.45 -11.47 6.21
CA ALA A 102 -9.16 -10.05 6.16
C ALA A 102 -10.48 -9.26 6.18
N HIS A 103 -10.67 -8.46 7.21
CA HIS A 103 -11.75 -7.49 7.31
C HIS A 103 -11.25 -6.17 6.74
N LEU A 104 -11.77 -5.79 5.56
CA LEU A 104 -11.42 -4.53 4.93
C LEU A 104 -12.40 -3.44 5.38
N THR A 105 -11.86 -2.25 5.62
CA THR A 105 -12.63 -1.02 5.77
C THR A 105 -12.06 0.04 4.85
N GLN A 106 -12.92 0.82 4.21
CA GLN A 106 -12.51 1.86 3.27
C GLN A 106 -13.03 3.24 3.69
N ASP A 107 -12.13 4.22 3.75
CA ASP A 107 -12.45 5.64 3.91
C ASP A 107 -11.88 6.42 2.73
N GLY A 108 -12.76 6.74 1.76
CA GLY A 108 -12.37 7.36 0.50
C GLY A 108 -11.34 6.49 -0.25
N PRO A 109 -10.10 6.97 -0.48
CA PRO A 109 -9.05 6.18 -1.10
C PRO A 109 -8.27 5.31 -0.12
N PHE A 110 -8.48 5.41 1.18
CA PHE A 110 -7.70 4.67 2.17
C PHE A 110 -8.38 3.34 2.48
N VAL A 111 -7.60 2.26 2.47
CA VAL A 111 -8.08 0.92 2.82
C VAL A 111 -7.28 0.43 4.01
N GLU A 112 -7.95 -0.05 5.04
CA GLU A 112 -7.33 -0.77 6.15
C GLU A 112 -7.77 -2.23 6.09
N ALA A 113 -6.81 -3.14 6.25
CA ALA A 113 -7.05 -4.56 6.31
C ALA A 113 -6.69 -5.07 7.70
N ARG A 114 -7.66 -5.62 8.42
CA ARG A 114 -7.43 -6.28 9.72
C ARG A 114 -7.58 -7.79 9.59
N LEU A 115 -6.58 -8.53 10.05
CA LEU A 115 -6.45 -9.96 9.89
C LEU A 115 -6.98 -10.72 11.11
N SER A 116 -7.56 -11.88 10.84
CA SER A 116 -8.00 -12.86 11.84
C SER A 116 -7.83 -14.30 11.30
N GLY A 117 -8.12 -15.30 12.14
CA GLY A 117 -7.95 -16.71 11.79
C GLY A 117 -6.57 -17.30 12.13
N ALA A 118 -5.66 -16.51 12.70
CA ALA A 118 -4.37 -16.95 13.22
C ALA A 118 -4.06 -16.31 14.59
N MET A 119 -2.99 -16.75 15.24
CA MET A 119 -2.53 -16.17 16.50
C MET A 119 -1.57 -15.01 16.22
N PHE A 120 -2.08 -13.78 16.10
CA PHE A 120 -1.22 -12.62 15.89
C PHE A 120 -0.54 -12.16 17.18
N ALA A 121 0.76 -11.87 17.08
CA ALA A 121 1.49 -11.15 18.10
C ALA A 121 1.23 -9.66 17.88
N VAL A 122 0.64 -9.00 18.86
CA VAL A 122 0.22 -7.60 18.75
C VAL A 122 0.99 -6.75 19.75
N SER A 123 1.67 -5.73 19.24
CA SER A 123 2.40 -4.77 20.05
C SER A 123 1.49 -3.91 20.93
N ARG A 124 2.06 -3.19 21.91
CA ARG A 124 1.32 -2.23 22.75
C ARG A 124 0.65 -1.11 21.93
N ALA A 125 1.20 -0.78 20.76
CA ALA A 125 0.63 0.19 19.83
C ALA A 125 -0.48 -0.39 18.94
N GLY A 126 -0.86 -1.66 19.13
CA GLY A 126 -1.93 -2.33 18.40
C GLY A 126 -1.51 -2.92 17.05
N ARG A 127 -0.23 -2.84 16.65
CA ARG A 127 0.26 -3.38 15.37
C ARG A 127 0.60 -4.87 15.46
N GLY A 128 0.48 -5.58 14.34
CA GLY A 128 0.83 -7.00 14.21
C GLY A 128 -0.26 -7.85 13.54
N ASP A 129 -1.46 -7.30 13.40
CA ASP A 129 -2.63 -7.95 12.80
C ASP A 129 -3.29 -7.09 11.71
N HIS A 130 -2.69 -5.98 11.29
CA HIS A 130 -3.34 -5.09 10.33
C HIS A 130 -2.35 -4.26 9.53
N PHE A 131 -2.74 -3.90 8.31
CA PHE A 131 -1.95 -3.04 7.42
C PHE A 131 -2.86 -2.08 6.68
N ARG A 132 -2.26 -1.02 6.14
CA ARG A 132 -2.96 0.05 5.44
C ARG A 132 -2.48 0.20 4.01
N GLY A 133 -3.40 0.67 3.19
CA GLY A 133 -3.21 0.80 1.78
C GLY A 133 -4.04 1.93 1.18
N ARG A 134 -3.97 2.01 -0.14
CA ARG A 134 -4.66 3.00 -0.94
C ARG A 134 -5.31 2.34 -2.14
N PHE A 135 -6.61 2.58 -2.29
CA PHE A 135 -7.36 2.19 -3.46
C PHE A 135 -7.24 3.28 -4.53
N GLU A 136 -6.55 2.92 -5.59
CA GLU A 136 -6.49 3.67 -6.84
C GLU A 136 -7.45 3.05 -7.86
N GLN A 137 -7.52 3.63 -9.06
CA GLN A 137 -8.59 3.40 -10.02
C GLN A 137 -9.05 1.94 -10.14
N ASP A 138 -8.12 1.01 -10.40
CA ASP A 138 -8.43 -0.39 -10.69
C ASP A 138 -7.61 -1.36 -9.79
N GLY A 139 -7.07 -0.85 -8.67
CA GLY A 139 -6.19 -1.64 -7.82
C GLY A 139 -5.87 -1.01 -6.48
N VAL A 140 -5.52 -1.87 -5.52
CA VAL A 140 -5.14 -1.47 -4.16
C VAL A 140 -3.64 -1.70 -4.00
N SER A 141 -2.97 -0.71 -3.42
CA SER A 141 -1.61 -0.86 -2.93
C SER A 141 -1.61 -0.92 -1.41
N PHE A 142 -0.85 -1.82 -0.80
CA PHE A 142 -0.64 -1.86 0.65
C PHE A 142 0.85 -1.73 0.96
N SER A 143 1.19 -0.89 1.93
CA SER A 143 2.56 -0.77 2.42
C SER A 143 2.66 -1.47 3.76
N LEU A 144 3.46 -2.54 3.82
CA LEU A 144 3.71 -3.30 5.03
C LEU A 144 5.09 -2.94 5.55
N SER A 145 5.11 -2.36 6.74
CA SER A 145 6.32 -1.84 7.34
C SER A 145 7.24 -2.99 7.74
N PRO A 146 8.55 -2.87 7.47
CA PRO A 146 9.52 -3.82 7.96
C PRO A 146 9.60 -3.78 9.49
N HIS A 147 9.96 -4.93 10.06
CA HIS A 147 10.57 -4.94 11.37
C HIS A 147 11.95 -4.29 11.26
N ILE A 148 12.10 -3.10 11.85
CA ILE A 148 13.42 -2.45 11.96
C ILE A 148 13.84 -2.52 13.42
N TYR A 149 14.73 -3.46 13.73
CA TYR A 149 15.45 -3.42 15.00
C TYR A 149 16.34 -2.17 15.03
N LYS A 150 16.00 -1.18 15.87
CA LYS A 150 16.79 0.05 16.03
C LYS A 150 17.53 0.10 17.35
N TYR A 151 18.83 0.35 17.23
CA TYR A 151 19.77 0.68 18.31
C TYR A 151 19.42 2.00 19.06
N TYR A 152 18.49 2.83 18.54
CA TYR A 152 18.18 4.18 19.07
C TYR A 152 16.71 4.38 19.52
N GLY A 153 16.02 3.33 19.96
CA GLY A 153 14.87 3.49 20.88
C GLY A 153 13.46 3.69 20.29
N TYR A 154 13.27 3.52 18.98
CA TYR A 154 11.92 3.38 18.39
C TYR A 154 11.81 2.01 17.71
N GLU A 155 11.17 1.06 18.38
CA GLU A 155 10.87 -0.25 17.80
C GLU A 155 9.70 -0.14 16.83
N GLN A 156 9.97 -0.27 15.53
CA GLN A 156 8.92 -0.39 14.54
C GLN A 156 8.49 -1.85 14.50
N TYR A 157 7.41 -2.16 15.21
CA TYR A 157 6.76 -3.47 15.13
C TYR A 157 6.19 -3.68 13.71
N PRO A 158 6.29 -4.88 13.12
CA PRO A 158 5.75 -5.14 11.79
C PRO A 158 4.22 -5.01 11.77
N ASP A 159 3.67 -4.76 10.58
CA ASP A 159 2.21 -4.71 10.41
C ASP A 159 1.56 -6.10 10.53
N VAL A 160 2.29 -7.15 10.16
CA VAL A 160 1.86 -8.54 10.32
C VAL A 160 2.93 -9.35 11.06
N ALA A 161 2.57 -9.87 12.23
CA ALA A 161 3.37 -10.82 13.00
C ALA A 161 2.48 -11.95 13.50
N GLU A 162 2.64 -13.14 12.92
CA GLU A 162 1.89 -14.32 13.31
C GLU A 162 2.76 -15.21 14.20
N LYS A 163 2.24 -15.64 15.34
CA LYS A 163 2.80 -16.75 16.12
C LYS A 163 2.36 -18.07 15.52
N LEU A 164 3.33 -18.90 15.12
CA LEU A 164 3.05 -20.20 14.50
C LEU A 164 2.49 -21.20 15.51
N LEU A 165 1.49 -21.98 15.08
CA LEU A 165 0.80 -22.97 15.91
C LEU A 165 1.73 -24.10 16.35
N SER A 166 2.75 -24.42 15.54
CA SER A 166 3.82 -25.35 15.92
C SER A 166 4.61 -24.91 17.16
N GLY A 167 4.52 -23.63 17.54
CA GLY A 167 5.36 -23.02 18.56
C GLY A 167 6.80 -22.78 18.11
N ALA A 168 7.13 -23.04 16.84
CA ALA A 168 8.50 -22.91 16.32
C ALA A 168 8.99 -21.46 16.31
N GLY A 169 8.08 -20.49 16.21
CA GLY A 169 8.43 -19.09 16.17
C GLY A 169 7.30 -18.22 15.62
N TYR A 170 7.71 -17.17 14.91
CA TYR A 170 6.85 -16.15 14.36
C TYR A 170 7.11 -15.98 12.86
N PHE A 171 6.04 -15.82 12.10
CA PHE A 171 6.08 -15.38 10.72
C PHE A 171 5.83 -13.87 10.66
N VAL A 172 6.69 -13.17 9.94
CA VAL A 172 6.58 -11.73 9.69
C VAL A 172 6.74 -11.50 8.20
N LEU A 173 5.98 -10.54 7.67
CA LEU A 173 6.15 -10.09 6.30
C LEU A 173 6.16 -8.57 6.20
N ASP A 174 6.89 -8.07 5.21
CA ASP A 174 7.02 -6.64 4.91
C ASP A 174 7.19 -6.42 3.40
N GLY A 175 6.94 -5.20 2.94
CA GLY A 175 7.08 -4.82 1.54
C GLY A 175 5.88 -4.09 0.96
N LEU A 176 5.85 -3.99 -0.36
CA LEU A 176 4.77 -3.34 -1.10
C LEU A 176 3.90 -4.39 -1.78
N VAL A 177 2.62 -4.38 -1.47
CA VAL A 177 1.60 -5.15 -2.20
C VAL A 177 0.98 -4.26 -3.26
N VAL A 178 0.85 -4.78 -4.47
CA VAL A 178 0.03 -4.20 -5.53
C VAL A 178 -0.91 -5.28 -6.04
N VAL A 179 -2.21 -5.08 -5.87
CA VAL A 179 -3.26 -5.97 -6.38
C VAL A 179 -4.20 -5.24 -7.31
N THR A 180 -4.66 -5.95 -8.33
CA THR A 180 -5.72 -5.49 -9.24
C THR A 180 -6.77 -6.59 -9.35
N GLY A 181 -7.94 -6.27 -9.88
CA GLY A 181 -8.99 -7.24 -10.11
C GLY A 181 -10.38 -6.65 -9.96
N THR A 182 -11.28 -7.46 -9.43
CA THR A 182 -12.68 -7.09 -9.20
C THR A 182 -12.99 -7.10 -7.71
N HIS A 183 -14.12 -6.51 -7.31
CA HIS A 183 -14.63 -6.63 -5.95
C HIS A 183 -14.69 -8.08 -5.42
N ALA A 184 -14.89 -9.09 -6.30
CA ALA A 184 -14.92 -10.49 -5.89
C ALA A 184 -13.53 -11.09 -5.64
N ARG A 185 -12.50 -10.61 -6.36
CA ARG A 185 -11.13 -11.12 -6.26
C ARG A 185 -10.12 -10.07 -6.68
N LEU A 186 -9.21 -9.76 -5.77
CA LEU A 186 -8.03 -8.94 -6.01
C LEU A 186 -6.80 -9.86 -5.95
N SER A 187 -5.92 -9.75 -6.93
CA SER A 187 -4.70 -10.56 -6.99
C SER A 187 -3.52 -9.74 -7.50
N GLY A 188 -2.33 -10.10 -7.05
CA GLY A 188 -1.11 -9.45 -7.50
C GLY A 188 0.08 -9.91 -6.69
N THR A 189 1.02 -8.98 -6.50
CA THR A 189 2.35 -9.31 -5.98
C THR A 189 2.63 -8.53 -4.71
N LEU A 190 3.15 -9.23 -3.72
CA LEU A 190 3.90 -8.65 -2.61
C LEU A 190 5.38 -8.63 -3.00
N SER A 191 5.93 -7.44 -3.25
CA SER A 191 7.36 -7.21 -3.45
C SER A 191 7.99 -6.88 -2.10
N GLY A 192 8.63 -7.86 -1.49
CA GLY A 192 8.98 -7.77 -0.07
C GLY A 192 9.73 -8.97 0.47
N SER A 193 9.68 -9.13 1.79
CA SER A 193 10.35 -10.24 2.50
C SER A 193 9.37 -11.08 3.30
N PHE A 194 9.58 -12.39 3.26
CA PHE A 194 9.05 -13.34 4.24
C PHE A 194 10.15 -13.61 5.26
N ARG A 195 9.84 -13.47 6.55
CA ARG A 195 10.79 -13.64 7.65
C ARG A 195 10.26 -14.62 8.68
N PHE A 196 11.15 -15.48 9.16
CA PHE A 196 10.90 -16.35 10.31
C PHE A 196 11.75 -15.88 11.49
N PHE A 197 11.11 -15.69 12.64
CA PHE A 197 11.77 -15.34 13.89
C PHE A 197 11.55 -16.45 14.93
N LYS A 198 12.61 -16.85 15.63
CA LYS A 198 12.48 -17.80 16.74
C LYS A 198 11.76 -17.22 17.97
N PHE A 199 11.81 -15.90 18.15
CA PHE A 199 11.25 -15.18 19.29
C PHE A 199 10.30 -14.09 18.81
N ASP A 200 9.46 -13.58 19.73
CA ASP A 200 8.54 -12.49 19.38
C ASP A 200 9.36 -11.27 18.91
N PRO A 201 9.02 -10.71 17.74
CA PRO A 201 9.71 -9.54 17.19
C PRO A 201 9.77 -8.34 18.17
N ALA A 202 8.90 -8.27 19.17
CA ALA A 202 8.90 -7.22 20.20
C ALA A 202 10.18 -7.20 21.04
N TRP A 203 10.93 -8.30 21.11
CA TRP A 203 12.12 -8.39 21.97
C TRP A 203 13.43 -8.26 21.19
N GLY A 204 13.38 -7.80 19.93
CA GLY A 204 14.59 -7.51 19.17
C GLY A 204 15.36 -8.74 18.67
N GLY A 205 14.66 -9.84 18.40
CA GLY A 205 15.28 -11.05 17.84
C GLY A 205 15.83 -10.83 16.42
N SER A 206 16.89 -11.55 16.06
CA SER A 206 17.33 -11.63 14.66
C SER A 206 16.42 -12.57 13.86
N THR A 207 16.25 -12.26 12.58
CA THR A 207 15.61 -13.16 11.63
C THR A 207 16.39 -14.48 11.58
N THR A 208 15.70 -15.59 11.78
CA THR A 208 16.29 -16.95 11.71
C THR A 208 16.41 -17.41 10.26
N SER A 209 15.42 -17.06 9.42
CA SER A 209 15.49 -17.26 7.97
C SER A 209 14.65 -16.21 7.24
N GLU A 210 15.12 -15.78 6.07
CA GLU A 210 14.49 -14.74 5.27
C GLU A 210 14.51 -15.13 3.79
N CYS A 211 13.49 -14.71 3.05
CA CYS A 211 13.54 -14.69 1.61
C CYS A 211 12.84 -13.44 1.09
N ALA A 212 13.54 -12.69 0.23
CA ALA A 212 13.00 -11.53 -0.46
C ALA A 212 12.62 -11.90 -1.91
N GLY A 213 11.55 -11.30 -2.43
CA GLY A 213 11.13 -11.51 -3.80
C GLY A 213 9.73 -10.98 -4.11
N GLY A 214 9.19 -11.43 -5.24
CA GLY A 214 7.79 -11.24 -5.61
C GLY A 214 6.96 -12.44 -5.15
N HIS A 215 6.24 -12.28 -4.05
CA HIS A 215 5.36 -13.28 -3.47
C HIS A 215 3.93 -13.08 -4.00
N GLU A 216 3.14 -14.15 -4.11
CA GLU A 216 1.74 -14.03 -4.53
C GLU A 216 0.89 -13.49 -3.38
N PHE A 217 -0.03 -12.58 -3.69
CA PHE A 217 -0.99 -12.02 -2.73
C PHE A 217 -2.38 -12.00 -3.36
N VAL A 218 -3.35 -12.67 -2.71
CA VAL A 218 -4.72 -12.80 -3.21
C VAL A 218 -5.73 -12.54 -2.10
N LEU A 219 -6.68 -11.64 -2.37
CA LEU A 219 -7.89 -11.42 -1.57
C LEU A 219 -9.09 -11.94 -2.37
N SER A 220 -9.82 -12.90 -1.81
CA SER A 220 -11.06 -13.44 -2.41
C SER A 220 -12.24 -13.16 -1.49
N ARG A 221 -13.32 -12.52 -1.99
CA ARG A 221 -14.46 -12.17 -1.16
C ARG A 221 -15.13 -13.42 -0.59
N VAL A 222 -15.39 -13.44 0.71
CA VAL A 222 -16.06 -14.57 1.36
C VAL A 222 -17.55 -14.52 1.00
N GLY A 223 -18.13 -15.66 0.60
CA GLY A 223 -19.58 -15.78 0.34
C GLY A 223 -20.03 -15.52 -1.09
N VAL A 224 -19.10 -15.31 -2.04
CA VAL A 224 -19.42 -15.33 -3.47
C VAL A 224 -19.07 -16.71 -4.01
N ALA A 225 -20.07 -17.53 -4.35
CA ALA A 225 -19.83 -18.75 -5.09
C ALA A 225 -19.14 -18.39 -6.42
N ALA A 226 -18.03 -19.05 -6.75
CA ALA A 226 -17.42 -18.93 -8.06
C ALA A 226 -18.44 -19.45 -9.10
N ASN A 227 -19.05 -18.53 -9.84
CA ASN A 227 -19.80 -18.86 -11.06
C ASN A 227 -18.83 -19.02 -12.22
#